data_AF-A0A345QYJ3-F1
#
_entry.id   AF-A0A345QYJ3-F1
#
_cell.length_a   1.000
_cell.length_b   1.000
_cell.length_c   1.000
_cell.angle_alpha   90.00
_cell.angle_beta   90.00
_cell.angle_gamma   90.00
#
_symmetry.space_group_name_H-M   'P 1'
#
loop_
_entity.id
_entity.type
_entity.pdbx_description
1 polymer ?
#
loop_
_entity_poly.entity_id
_entity_poly.type
_entity_poly.pdbx_seq_one_letter_code
_entity_poly.pdbx_strand_id
1 'polypeptide(L)' 'MQKIDPNPIETFECKDQDGISVTVGKHEVNNESNSVLDDKVRTSSAGYTFLMNGHEVVQIDEQTFRVPKTDQILKIQA' A
#
# COMPACT_ATOMS: atom_id res chain seq x y z
N MET A 1 14.32 0.26 -9.41
CA MET A 1 13.03 -0.46 -9.27
C MET A 1 12.64 -0.37 -7.81
N GLN A 2 11.43 0.11 -7.51
CA GLN A 2 10.92 0.12 -6.13
C GLN A 2 10.78 -1.33 -5.67
N LYS A 3 11.42 -1.71 -4.55
CA LYS A 3 11.25 -3.02 -3.94
C LYS A 3 10.17 -2.90 -2.89
N ILE A 4 9.04 -3.57 -3.09
CA ILE A 4 7.98 -3.66 -2.08
C ILE A 4 8.30 -4.89 -1.22
N ASP A 5 8.30 -4.73 0.10
CA ASP A 5 8.45 -5.88 0.98
C ASP A 5 7.26 -6.84 0.78
N PRO A 6 7.48 -8.14 0.52
CA PRO A 6 6.39 -9.07 0.30
C PRO A 6 5.54 -9.29 1.56
N ASN A 7 6.08 -8.98 2.75
CA ASN A 7 5.36 -9.11 4.00
C ASN A 7 4.70 -7.77 4.35
N PRO A 8 3.38 -7.75 4.55
CA PRO A 8 2.72 -6.55 5.04
C PRO A 8 3.17 -6.27 6.49
N ILE A 9 3.43 -5.00 6.78
CA ILE A 9 3.66 -4.51 8.15
C ILE A 9 2.35 -4.50 8.94
N GLU A 10 1.24 -4.25 8.25
CA GLU A 10 -0.10 -4.17 8.83
C GLU A 10 -1.13 -4.70 7.82
N THR A 11 -2.18 -5.35 8.29
CA THR A 11 -3.24 -5.88 7.43
C THR A 11 -4.59 -5.41 7.91
N PHE A 12 -5.45 -5.04 6.96
CA PHE A 12 -6.80 -4.55 7.20
C PHE A 12 -7.81 -5.52 6.56
N GLU A 13 -8.73 -6.02 7.36
CA GLU A 13 -9.87 -6.76 6.85
C GLU A 13 -10.91 -5.77 6.32
N CYS A 14 -11.11 -5.79 5.01
CA CYS A 14 -12.04 -4.91 4.32
C CYS A 14 -13.18 -5.71 3.69
N LYS A 15 -14.30 -5.05 3.42
CA LYS A 15 -15.35 -5.56 2.54
C LYS A 15 -15.47 -4.69 1.31
N ASP A 16 -15.65 -5.36 0.19
CA ASP A 16 -16.03 -4.70 -1.04
C ASP A 16 -17.52 -4.28 -1.06
N GLN A 17 -17.91 -3.50 -2.05
CA GLN A 17 -19.30 -3.14 -2.35
C GLN A 17 -20.23 -4.34 -2.51
N ASP A 18 -19.74 -5.48 -3.00
CA ASP A 18 -20.50 -6.74 -3.06
C ASP A 18 -20.56 -7.50 -1.72
N GLY A 19 -19.97 -6.96 -0.65
CA GLY A 19 -19.91 -7.59 0.68
C GLY A 19 -18.86 -8.70 0.80
N ILE A 20 -18.02 -8.88 -0.22
CA ILE A 20 -16.93 -9.86 -0.24
C ILE A 20 -15.80 -9.38 0.67
N SER A 21 -15.39 -10.25 1.60
CA SER A 21 -14.23 -9.98 2.47
C SER A 21 -12.94 -10.02 1.67
N VAL A 22 -12.12 -9.00 1.81
CA VAL A 22 -10.82 -8.85 1.16
C VAL A 22 -9.80 -8.33 2.16
N THR A 23 -8.54 -8.76 2.02
CA THR A 23 -7.46 -8.32 2.91
C THR A 23 -6.58 -7.33 2.18
N VAL A 24 -6.38 -6.16 2.79
CA VAL A 24 -5.46 -5.13 2.31
C VAL A 24 -4.23 -5.12 3.22
N GLY A 25 -3.06 -5.36 2.65
CA GLY A 25 -1.78 -5.26 3.37
C GLY A 25 -1.14 -3.90 3.15
N LYS A 26 -0.58 -3.30 4.20
CA LYS A 26 0.34 -2.16 4.13
C LYS A 26 1.76 -2.68 4.01
N HIS A 27 2.40 -2.42 2.89
CA HIS A 27 3.74 -2.88 2.58
C HIS A 27 4.74 -1.72 2.57
N GLU A 28 5.94 -1.98 3.06
CA GLU A 28 7.04 -1.03 2.94
C GLU A 28 7.55 -0.98 1.50
N VAL A 29 7.75 0.23 1.00
CA VAL A 29 8.40 0.50 -0.28
C VAL A 29 9.84 0.90 -0.01
N ASN A 30 10.71 -0.09 -0.13
CA ASN A 30 12.15 0.10 -0.09
C ASN A 30 12.62 0.60 -1.46
N ASN A 31 12.75 1.92 -1.57
CA ASN A 31 13.43 2.51 -2.71
C ASN A 31 14.94 2.41 -2.47
N GLU A 32 15.57 1.38 -3.04
CA GLU A 32 17.03 1.27 -3.10
C GLU A 32 17.55 2.42 -3.96
N SER A 33 17.69 3.59 -3.35
CA SER A 33 18.37 4.73 -3.95
C SER A 33 19.84 4.41 -3.96
N ASN A 34 20.24 3.66 -4.97
CA ASN A 34 21.62 3.35 -5.27
C ASN A 34 22.26 4.62 -5.86
N SER A 35 22.39 5.67 -5.03
CA SER A 35 23.05 6.92 -5.40
C SER A 35 24.36 7.01 -4.66
N VAL A 36 25.39 6.68 -5.43
CA VAL A 36 26.78 6.98 -5.19
C VAL A 36 26.91 8.51 -5.31
N LEU A 37 27.58 9.11 -4.32
CA LEU A 37 28.13 10.47 -4.29
C LEU A 37 27.19 11.65 -3.98
N ASP A 38 27.74 12.44 -3.07
CA ASP A 38 27.47 13.83 -2.71
C ASP A 38 26.51 14.12 -1.55
N ASP A 39 27.08 14.91 -0.65
CA ASP A 39 26.71 15.32 0.70
C ASP A 39 25.42 16.17 0.73
N LYS A 40 24.31 15.66 0.21
CA LYS A 40 22.99 16.32 0.30
C LYS A 40 21.88 15.32 0.58
N VAL A 41 21.53 15.23 1.86
CA VAL A 41 20.24 14.78 2.40
C VAL A 41 19.64 13.57 1.67
N ARG A 42 20.04 12.36 2.10
CA ARG A 42 19.27 11.14 1.82
C ARG A 42 17.93 11.23 2.54
N THR A 43 16.93 11.83 1.91
CA THR A 43 15.53 11.55 2.26
C THR A 43 15.23 10.14 1.75
N SER A 44 15.59 9.14 2.56
CA SER A 44 14.94 7.83 2.50
C SER A 44 13.48 8.04 2.85
N SER A 45 12.66 8.41 1.88
CA SER A 45 11.21 8.34 2.03
C SER A 45 10.88 6.85 2.04
N ALA A 46 10.84 6.25 3.23
CA ALA A 46 10.13 5.01 3.46
C ALA A 46 8.67 5.28 3.08
N GLY A 47 8.33 5.00 1.82
CA GLY A 47 6.96 5.04 1.35
C GLY A 47 6.28 3.77 1.81
N TYR A 48 4.99 3.84 2.12
CA TYR A 48 4.17 2.65 2.25
C TYR A 48 3.24 2.60 1.06
N THR A 49 2.94 1.39 0.59
CA THR A 49 1.88 1.13 -0.38
C THR A 49 0.89 0.14 0.19
N PHE A 50 -0.35 0.18 -0.27
CA PHE A 50 -1.37 -0.76 0.15
C PHE A 50 -1.64 -1.73 -1.00
N LEU A 51 -1.59 -3.03 -0.71
CA LEU A 51 -1.81 -4.08 -1.70
C LEU A 51 -2.99 -4.95 -1.29
N MET A 52 -3.86 -5.24 -2.26
CA MET A 52 -4.93 -6.22 -2.18
C MET A 52 -4.64 -7.31 -3.23
N ASN A 53 -4.39 -8.55 -2.80
CA ASN A 53 -4.04 -9.65 -3.73
C ASN A 53 -2.91 -9.30 -4.73
N GLY A 54 -1.92 -8.50 -4.29
CA GLY A 54 -0.82 -8.03 -5.15
C GLY A 54 -1.18 -6.86 -6.08
N HIS A 55 -2.40 -6.34 -6.01
CA HIS A 55 -2.82 -5.12 -6.70
C HIS A 55 -2.75 -3.91 -5.78
N GLU A 56 -2.18 -2.81 -6.28
CA GLU A 56 -2.14 -1.56 -5.53
C GLU A 56 -3.54 -0.97 -5.33
N VAL A 57 -3.81 -0.56 -4.10
CA VAL A 57 -5.01 0.16 -3.68
C VAL A 57 -4.60 1.47 -3.00
N VAL A 58 -5.46 2.47 -3.09
CA VAL A 58 -5.22 3.80 -2.54
C VAL A 58 -6.12 4.00 -1.34
N GLN A 59 -5.53 4.26 -0.18
CA GLN A 59 -6.31 4.68 0.97
C GLN A 59 -6.83 6.10 0.74
N ILE A 60 -8.16 6.28 0.77
CA ILE A 60 -8.81 7.58 0.57
C ILE A 60 -9.30 8.19 1.88
N ASP A 61 -9.51 7.36 2.92
CA ASP A 61 -9.73 7.78 4.30
C ASP A 61 -9.29 6.66 5.27
N GLU A 62 -9.37 6.90 6.58
CA GLU A 62 -8.92 5.96 7.62
C GLU A 62 -9.55 4.56 7.53
N GLN A 63 -10.75 4.45 6.95
CA GLN A 63 -11.53 3.21 6.85
C GLN A 63 -11.87 2.80 5.41
N THR A 64 -11.35 3.51 4.40
CA THR A 64 -11.71 3.23 3.00
C THR A 64 -10.50 3.18 2.08
N PHE A 65 -10.46 2.15 1.24
CA PHE A 65 -9.53 2.02 0.13
C PHE A 65 -10.27 2.04 -1.20
N ARG A 66 -9.64 2.62 -2.21
CA ARG A 66 -10.11 2.61 -3.60
C ARG A 66 -9.14 1.81 -4.46
N VAL A 67 -9.68 0.92 -5.27
CA VAL A 67 -8.93 0.19 -6.29
C VAL A 67 -8.88 1.05 -7.56
N PRO A 68 -7.72 1.59 -7.98
CA PRO A 68 -7.65 2.55 -9.10
C PRO A 68 -8.08 1.95 -10.44
N LYS A 69 -7.90 0.64 -10.63
CA LYS A 69 -8.20 -0.04 -11.89
C LYS A 69 -9.68 -0.30 -12.12
N THR A 70 -10.47 -0.39 -11.05
CA THR A 70 -11.88 -0.82 -11.11
C THR A 70 -12.82 0.19 -10.47
N ASP A 71 -12.31 1.29 -9.91
CA ASP A 71 -13.06 2.25 -9.10
C ASP A 71 -13.78 1.64 -7.90
N GLN A 72 -13.41 0.40 -7.56
CA GLN A 72 -14.00 -0.39 -6.50
C GLN A 72 -13.61 0.18 -5.13
N ILE A 73 -14.54 0.17 -4.18
CA ILE A 73 -14.37 0.75 -2.86
C ILE A 73 -14.40 -0.34 -1.80
N LEU A 74 -13.30 -0.46 -1.05
CA LEU A 74 -13.12 -1.41 0.04
C LEU A 74 -13.25 -0.66 1.37
N LYS A 75 -14.05 -1.18 2.31
CA LYS A 75 -14.25 -0.58 3.63
C LYS A 75 -13.74 -1.49 4.73
N ILE A 76 -12.92 -0.96 5.64
CA ILE A 76 -12.43 -1.68 6.82
C ILE A 76 -13.62 -2.09 7.68
N GLN A 77 -13.67 -3.35 8.10
CA GLN A 77 -14.62 -3.84 9.10
C GLN A 77 -13.97 -3.66 10.48
N ALA A 78 -14.59 -2.86 11.35
CA ALA A 78 -14.22 -2.73 12.76
C ALA A 78 -14.89 -3.81 13.63
#